data_AF-A0A7S3AQ43-F1
#
_entry.id   AF-A0A7S3AQ43-F1
#
_cell.length_a   1.000
_cell.length_b   1.000
_cell.length_c   1.000
_cell.angle_alpha   90.00
_cell.angle_beta   90.00
_cell.angle_gamma   90.00
#
_symmetry.space_group_name_H-M   'P 1'
#
loop_
_entity.id
_entity.type
_entity.pdbx_description
1 polymer ?
#
loop_
_entity_poly.entity_id
_entity_poly.type
_entity_poly.pdbx_seq_one_letter_code
_entity_poly.pdbx_strand_id
1 'polypeptide(L)'
;GHHVPYTSDPTFAQVVSFLSSAVVPEPNPEEGSGGMLLSSPPPPERLPCFPSSAMVTLANGTSTRMDTLREGDEIIVATAAGGLTTDIVSLFSLADHTTVGSFVRLTTEGNASLALTPTHHLSVGSVCCAILKQALDVKPGDTVWVVEPSALKPRPHVVTGAALEQRQGLHSPLPMHGTFPVVDGVVTSFNTLALVVLDGVLLPLALPICKATSSCGLLRSIVAWGACASRQVLGERAAACKRFIYVDNYVAGRVDAGGNNDSSNGGETGGTDMVGAAVGLSVASVMSLIWVRASASVAMARK
;
A
#
# COMPACT_ATOMS: atom_id res chain seq x y z
N GLY A 1 -33.73 45.99 -23.87
CA GLY A 1 -32.46 45.52 -23.28
C GLY A 1 -32.71 44.14 -22.74
N HIS A 2 -31.85 43.18 -23.09
CA HIS A 2 -32.13 41.75 -23.15
C HIS A 2 -32.49 41.05 -21.83
N HIS A 3 -33.58 40.28 -21.88
CA HIS A 3 -33.78 39.05 -21.12
C HIS A 3 -33.31 37.87 -21.98
N VAL A 4 -32.55 36.94 -21.40
CA VAL A 4 -32.42 35.56 -21.91
C VAL A 4 -32.64 34.62 -20.71
N PRO A 5 -33.46 33.56 -20.84
CA PRO A 5 -33.86 32.71 -19.73
C PRO A 5 -32.94 31.50 -19.55
N TYR A 6 -32.99 30.98 -18.32
CA TYR A 6 -32.44 29.70 -17.88
C TYR A 6 -32.99 28.54 -18.72
N THR A 7 -32.11 27.73 -19.34
CA THR A 7 -32.51 26.49 -20.02
C THR A 7 -31.82 25.28 -19.38
N SER A 8 -32.68 24.35 -18.98
CA SER A 8 -32.54 22.94 -18.58
C SER A 8 -31.28 22.15 -18.97
N ASP A 9 -30.79 21.37 -18.00
CA ASP A 9 -29.88 20.22 -18.10
C ASP A 9 -30.36 19.14 -19.09
N PRO A 10 -29.45 18.46 -19.82
CA PRO A 10 -29.79 17.25 -20.55
C PRO A 10 -29.80 16.03 -19.61
N THR A 11 -30.84 15.20 -19.71
CA THR A 11 -30.92 13.91 -19.02
C THR A 11 -29.90 12.90 -19.58
N PHE A 12 -29.43 12.01 -18.70
CA PHE A 12 -28.46 10.92 -18.90
C PHE A 12 -28.58 10.13 -20.21
N ALA A 13 -29.76 10.02 -20.81
CA ALA A 13 -29.98 9.31 -22.08
C ALA A 13 -29.39 10.01 -23.33
N GLN A 14 -29.24 11.34 -23.33
CA GLN A 14 -28.70 12.09 -24.48
C GLN A 14 -27.17 11.97 -24.60
N VAL A 15 -26.47 11.71 -23.50
CA VAL A 15 -25.01 11.50 -23.49
C VAL A 15 -24.65 10.13 -24.06
N VAL A 16 -25.53 9.12 -23.89
CA VAL A 16 -25.31 7.75 -24.37
C VAL A 16 -25.48 7.64 -25.89
N SER A 17 -26.22 8.55 -26.53
CA SER A 17 -26.43 8.54 -27.99
C SER A 17 -25.23 9.06 -28.79
N PHE A 18 -24.27 9.76 -28.17
CA PHE A 18 -23.07 10.27 -28.87
C PHE A 18 -21.93 9.25 -29.00
N LEU A 19 -22.06 8.07 -28.39
CA LEU A 19 -21.05 7.00 -28.46
C LEU A 19 -21.36 5.91 -29.49
N SER A 20 -22.41 6.07 -30.31
CA SER A 20 -22.84 5.04 -31.27
C SER A 20 -22.48 5.32 -32.74
N SER A 21 -21.52 6.21 -33.02
CA SER A 21 -21.07 6.45 -34.40
C SER A 21 -19.58 6.78 -34.47
N ALA A 22 -18.75 5.78 -34.19
CA ALA A 22 -17.37 5.76 -34.66
C ALA A 22 -17.08 4.34 -35.17
N VAL A 23 -17.43 4.10 -36.42
CA VAL A 23 -16.94 2.95 -37.19
C VAL A 23 -15.47 3.23 -37.49
N VAL A 24 -14.57 2.49 -36.85
CA VAL A 24 -13.13 2.51 -37.15
C VAL A 24 -12.88 1.45 -38.23
N PRO A 25 -12.23 1.77 -39.37
CA PRO A 25 -11.94 0.78 -40.39
C PRO A 25 -10.84 -0.20 -39.93
N GLU A 26 -11.00 -1.47 -40.25
CA GLU A 26 -10.00 -2.53 -39.99
C GLU A 26 -8.71 -2.30 -40.79
N PRO A 27 -7.51 -2.53 -40.21
CA PRO A 27 -6.28 -2.59 -40.97
C PRO A 27 -6.07 -3.98 -41.60
N ASN A 28 -5.65 -3.97 -42.87
CA ASN A 28 -5.27 -5.16 -43.65
C ASN A 28 -4.05 -5.90 -43.06
N PRO A 29 -3.89 -7.21 -43.33
CA PRO A 29 -2.80 -8.01 -42.81
C PRO A 29 -1.68 -8.16 -43.83
N GLU A 30 -0.45 -7.73 -43.52
CA GLU A 30 0.76 -8.33 -44.11
C GLU A 30 1.94 -8.36 -43.11
N GLU A 31 2.60 -9.52 -43.14
CA GLU A 31 3.89 -10.02 -42.63
C GLU A 31 4.96 -8.98 -42.27
N GLY A 32 5.86 -9.18 -41.29
CA GLY A 32 6.22 -10.33 -40.48
C GLY A 32 7.54 -10.06 -39.74
N SER A 33 7.96 -11.05 -38.95
CA SER A 33 9.30 -11.24 -38.38
C SER A 33 9.66 -10.48 -37.09
N GLY A 34 9.92 -11.26 -36.02
CA GLY A 34 10.64 -10.79 -34.82
C GLY A 34 9.84 -10.83 -33.51
N GLY A 35 9.13 -11.93 -33.23
CA GLY A 35 8.42 -12.12 -31.96
C GLY A 35 9.36 -12.24 -30.77
N MET A 36 9.67 -11.12 -30.12
CA MET A 36 10.14 -11.10 -28.73
C MET A 36 8.88 -11.06 -27.87
N LEU A 37 8.61 -12.19 -27.19
CA LEU A 37 7.48 -12.36 -26.29
C LEU A 37 7.45 -11.22 -25.27
N LEU A 38 6.50 -10.28 -25.44
CA LEU A 38 6.08 -9.38 -24.38
C LEU A 38 5.43 -10.24 -23.31
N SER A 39 6.23 -10.64 -22.32
CA SER A 39 5.76 -11.24 -21.09
C SER A 39 4.63 -10.38 -20.53
N SER A 40 3.50 -11.02 -20.21
CA SER A 40 2.35 -10.38 -19.57
C SER A 40 2.80 -9.49 -18.41
N PRO A 41 2.13 -8.34 -18.16
CA PRO A 41 2.49 -7.49 -17.04
C PRO A 41 2.44 -8.32 -15.74
N PRO A 42 3.44 -8.19 -14.85
CA PRO A 42 3.44 -8.91 -13.60
C PRO A 42 2.14 -8.58 -12.84
N PRO A 43 1.57 -9.56 -12.12
CA PRO A 43 0.33 -9.35 -11.39
C PRO A 43 0.50 -8.16 -10.44
N PRO A 44 -0.53 -7.32 -10.27
CA PRO A 44 -0.44 -6.16 -9.39
C PRO A 44 -0.04 -6.61 -7.99
N GLU A 45 1.03 -6.02 -7.48
CA GLU A 45 1.49 -6.26 -6.13
C GLU A 45 0.40 -5.81 -5.15
N ARG A 46 -0.03 -6.76 -4.31
CA ARG A 46 -1.21 -6.60 -3.44
C ARG A 46 -0.88 -6.01 -2.07
N LEU A 47 0.39 -5.74 -1.80
CA LEU A 47 0.82 -5.07 -0.59
C LEU A 47 1.13 -3.60 -0.91
N PRO A 48 0.67 -2.67 -0.08
CA PRO A 48 0.88 -1.25 -0.28
C PRO A 48 2.36 -0.93 -0.07
N CYS A 49 3.12 -0.74 -1.15
CA CYS A 49 4.57 -0.52 -1.12
C CYS A 49 5.03 0.64 -2.03
N PHE A 50 6.28 1.05 -1.80
CA PHE A 50 7.09 2.01 -2.54
C PHE A 50 8.33 1.34 -3.13
N PRO A 51 8.92 1.89 -4.19
CA PRO A 51 10.18 1.40 -4.74
C PRO A 51 11.36 1.75 -3.83
N SER A 52 12.47 1.03 -3.97
CA SER A 52 13.72 1.27 -3.23
C SER A 52 14.24 2.70 -3.35
N SER A 53 14.03 3.33 -4.50
CA SER A 53 14.52 4.68 -4.79
C SER A 53 13.63 5.81 -4.28
N ALA A 54 12.46 5.51 -3.72
CA ALA A 54 11.61 6.52 -3.11
C ALA A 54 12.34 7.21 -1.95
N MET A 55 12.04 8.48 -1.72
CA MET A 55 12.71 9.30 -0.71
C MET A 55 11.78 9.59 0.46
N VAL A 56 12.35 9.59 1.66
CA VAL A 56 11.69 10.06 2.89
C VAL A 56 12.58 11.08 3.58
N THR A 57 11.97 11.95 4.38
CA THR A 57 12.71 12.92 5.19
C THR A 57 12.81 12.40 6.61
N LEU A 58 14.03 12.29 7.13
CA LEU A 58 14.29 11.95 8.53
C LEU A 58 13.95 13.13 9.44
N ALA A 59 13.80 12.89 10.75
CA ALA A 59 13.48 13.91 11.76
C ALA A 59 14.50 15.07 11.80
N ASN A 60 15.76 14.81 11.43
CA ASN A 60 16.81 15.82 11.34
C ASN A 60 16.73 16.68 10.05
N GLY A 61 15.71 16.48 9.22
CA GLY A 61 15.50 17.18 7.95
C GLY A 61 16.30 16.63 6.76
N THR A 62 17.19 15.65 6.96
CA THR A 62 17.92 15.01 5.86
C THR A 62 17.00 14.07 5.10
N SER A 63 17.21 13.98 3.78
CA SER A 63 16.48 13.03 2.93
C SER A 63 17.27 11.73 2.81
N THR A 64 16.59 10.59 2.90
CA THR A 64 17.18 9.27 2.69
C THR A 64 16.30 8.40 1.80
N ARG A 65 16.90 7.37 1.20
CA ARG A 65 16.18 6.40 0.38
C ARG A 65 15.35 5.46 1.24
N MET A 66 14.22 5.04 0.72
CA MET A 66 13.29 4.11 1.35
C MET A 66 13.97 2.78 1.71
N ASP A 67 14.84 2.27 0.84
CA ASP A 67 15.57 1.02 1.06
C ASP A 67 16.73 1.12 2.08
N THR A 68 16.95 2.29 2.67
CA THR A 68 17.94 2.47 3.73
C THR A 68 17.32 2.60 5.10
N LEU A 69 15.99 2.72 5.17
CA LEU A 69 15.27 2.83 6.43
C LEU A 69 15.48 1.59 7.29
N ARG A 70 15.61 1.83 8.59
CA ARG A 70 15.73 0.82 9.63
C ARG A 70 14.60 0.98 10.63
N GLU A 71 14.30 -0.09 11.34
CA GLU A 71 13.48 0.03 12.55
C GLU A 71 14.10 1.08 13.49
N GLY A 72 13.26 1.97 14.03
CA GLY A 72 13.69 2.99 14.98
C GLY A 72 14.07 4.31 14.33
N ASP A 73 14.25 4.36 13.00
CA ASP A 73 14.43 5.62 12.29
C ASP A 73 13.20 6.50 12.49
N GLU A 74 13.43 7.77 12.76
CA GLU A 74 12.38 8.76 12.95
C GLU A 74 12.22 9.58 11.65
N ILE A 75 11.02 9.58 11.09
CA ILE A 75 10.69 10.18 9.77
C ILE A 75 9.62 11.25 9.91
N ILE A 76 9.64 12.23 9.00
CA ILE A 76 8.58 13.23 8.85
C ILE A 76 7.32 12.56 8.29
N VAL A 77 6.21 12.83 8.97
CA VAL A 77 4.88 12.29 8.66
C VAL A 77 3.83 13.38 8.79
N ALA A 78 2.65 13.15 8.22
CA ALA A 78 1.48 13.96 8.49
C ALA A 78 0.61 13.32 9.58
N THR A 79 -0.01 14.17 10.39
CA THR A 79 -1.03 13.79 11.37
C THR A 79 -2.40 13.73 10.70
N ALA A 80 -3.38 13.06 11.32
CA ALA A 80 -4.77 13.07 10.85
C ALA A 80 -5.38 14.48 10.76
N ALA A 81 -4.84 15.46 11.50
CA ALA A 81 -5.24 16.87 11.44
C ALA A 81 -4.55 17.67 10.31
N GLY A 82 -3.70 17.04 9.49
CA GLY A 82 -2.97 17.70 8.41
C GLY A 82 -1.79 18.55 8.87
N GLY A 83 -1.34 18.42 10.11
CA GLY A 83 -0.07 18.98 10.59
C GLY A 83 1.10 18.03 10.35
N LEU A 84 2.32 18.54 10.27
CA LEU A 84 3.53 17.72 10.20
C LEU A 84 4.07 17.42 11.60
N THR A 85 4.59 16.20 11.76
CA THR A 85 5.29 15.73 12.97
C THR A 85 6.33 14.70 12.54
N THR A 86 6.97 14.07 13.51
CA THR A 86 7.77 12.87 13.34
C THR A 86 7.08 11.63 13.88
N ASP A 87 7.42 10.46 13.33
CA ASP A 87 7.03 9.15 13.84
C ASP A 87 8.12 8.11 13.53
N ILE A 88 8.08 6.97 14.21
CA ILE A 88 9.12 5.95 14.23
C ILE A 88 8.76 4.82 13.26
N VAL A 89 9.71 4.46 12.39
CA VAL A 89 9.62 3.27 11.54
C VAL A 89 9.55 2.04 12.43
N SER A 90 8.42 1.35 12.40
CA SER A 90 8.19 0.20 13.27
C SER A 90 8.82 -1.09 12.73
N LEU A 91 8.92 -2.07 13.62
CA LEU A 91 9.39 -3.42 13.37
C LEU A 91 8.55 -4.20 12.32
N PHE A 92 7.32 -3.74 12.08
CA PHE A 92 6.38 -4.33 11.12
C PHE A 92 6.48 -3.71 9.72
N SER A 93 7.37 -2.74 9.54
CA SER A 93 7.68 -2.20 8.21
C SER A 93 8.24 -3.30 7.30
N LEU A 94 7.86 -3.26 6.02
CA LEU A 94 8.26 -4.25 5.02
C LEU A 94 9.45 -3.73 4.19
N ALA A 95 10.37 -4.63 3.83
CA ALA A 95 11.53 -4.34 3.01
C ALA A 95 11.95 -5.56 2.16
N ASP A 96 11.42 -5.67 0.94
CA ASP A 96 11.94 -6.61 -0.06
C ASP A 96 12.80 -5.84 -1.07
N HIS A 97 14.12 -5.95 -0.94
CA HIS A 97 15.07 -5.27 -1.82
C HIS A 97 15.17 -5.90 -3.21
N THR A 98 14.73 -7.15 -3.38
CA THR A 98 15.07 -8.00 -4.53
C THR A 98 13.97 -8.05 -5.58
N THR A 99 12.72 -7.83 -5.18
CA THR A 99 11.57 -7.88 -6.09
C THR A 99 11.51 -6.65 -6.99
N VAL A 100 11.21 -6.85 -8.29
CA VAL A 100 10.79 -5.77 -9.19
C VAL A 100 9.27 -5.65 -9.10
N GLY A 101 8.79 -4.51 -8.62
CA GLY A 101 7.37 -4.21 -8.44
C GLY A 101 6.80 -3.36 -9.57
N SER A 102 5.48 -3.48 -9.76
CA SER A 102 4.71 -2.56 -10.61
C SER A 102 4.12 -1.42 -9.79
N PHE A 103 4.31 -0.21 -10.28
CA PHE A 103 3.96 1.04 -9.61
C PHE A 103 3.11 1.93 -10.51
N VAL A 104 2.20 2.67 -9.90
CA VAL A 104 1.60 3.86 -10.50
C VAL A 104 2.52 5.03 -10.18
N ARG A 105 3.02 5.72 -11.20
CA ARG A 105 3.72 7.00 -11.08
C ARG A 105 2.71 8.12 -11.25
N LEU A 106 2.49 8.89 -10.19
CA LEU A 106 1.67 10.09 -10.20
C LEU A 106 2.57 11.30 -10.36
N THR A 107 2.15 12.25 -11.19
CA THR A 107 2.80 13.57 -11.33
C THR A 107 1.81 14.66 -10.95
N THR A 108 2.31 15.74 -10.35
CA THR A 108 1.49 16.87 -9.89
C THR A 108 1.86 18.16 -10.61
N GLU A 109 1.01 19.19 -10.49
CA GLU A 109 1.25 20.52 -11.07
C GLU A 109 2.50 21.22 -10.51
N GLY A 110 2.90 20.89 -9.27
CA GLY A 110 4.13 21.38 -8.64
C GLY A 110 5.38 20.56 -8.98
N ASN A 111 5.33 19.73 -10.04
CA ASN A 111 6.39 18.82 -10.46
C ASN A 111 6.80 17.74 -9.43
N ALA A 112 6.03 17.56 -8.34
CA ALA A 112 6.23 16.41 -7.46
C ALA A 112 5.82 15.13 -8.21
N SER A 113 6.58 14.06 -8.01
CA SER A 113 6.34 12.75 -8.61
C SER A 113 6.44 11.67 -7.53
N LEU A 114 5.44 10.79 -7.46
CA LEU A 114 5.38 9.69 -6.49
C LEU A 114 5.16 8.38 -7.24
N ALA A 115 5.93 7.35 -6.91
CA ALA A 115 5.71 5.99 -7.39
C ALA A 115 5.27 5.08 -6.23
N LEU A 116 4.09 4.46 -6.36
CA LEU A 116 3.50 3.60 -5.33
C LEU A 116 2.72 2.45 -5.97
N THR A 117 2.67 1.29 -5.33
CA THR A 117 1.94 0.12 -5.89
C THR A 117 0.46 0.47 -6.11
N PRO A 118 -0.23 -0.15 -7.08
CA PRO A 118 -1.63 0.17 -7.41
C PRO A 118 -2.60 0.20 -6.21
N THR A 119 -2.35 -0.65 -5.21
CA THR A 119 -3.18 -0.79 -4.00
C THR A 119 -2.78 0.14 -2.84
N HIS A 120 -1.70 0.90 -2.99
CA HIS A 120 -1.22 1.82 -1.96
C HIS A 120 -2.15 3.02 -1.84
N HIS A 121 -2.46 3.45 -0.62
CA HIS A 121 -3.39 4.56 -0.40
C HIS A 121 -2.66 5.89 -0.31
N LEU A 122 -3.28 6.96 -0.78
CA LEU A 122 -2.79 8.31 -0.58
C LEU A 122 -3.91 9.25 -0.19
N SER A 123 -3.53 10.32 0.50
CA SER A 123 -4.45 11.35 0.95
C SER A 123 -4.91 12.19 -0.23
N VAL A 124 -6.23 12.33 -0.39
CA VAL A 124 -6.84 13.11 -1.48
C VAL A 124 -7.93 14.06 -0.98
N GLY A 125 -8.35 14.98 -1.84
CA GLY A 125 -9.49 15.86 -1.61
C GLY A 125 -9.14 17.16 -0.88
N SER A 126 -10.17 17.85 -0.36
CA SER A 126 -10.07 19.23 0.15
C SER A 126 -9.50 19.36 1.56
N VAL A 127 -9.40 18.26 2.31
CA VAL A 127 -8.84 18.23 3.66
C VAL A 127 -7.79 17.13 3.72
N CYS A 128 -6.58 17.45 4.20
CA CYS A 128 -5.55 16.42 4.31
C CYS A 128 -6.03 15.30 5.21
N CYS A 129 -5.67 14.10 4.79
CA CYS A 129 -5.56 12.94 5.63
C CYS A 129 -6.93 12.41 6.10
N ALA A 130 -8.03 12.95 5.54
CA ALA A 130 -9.40 12.58 5.85
C ALA A 130 -9.98 11.59 4.84
N ILE A 131 -9.61 11.71 3.56
CA ILE A 131 -10.08 10.84 2.48
C ILE A 131 -8.86 10.15 1.87
N LEU A 132 -8.93 8.83 1.78
CA LEU A 132 -7.90 8.01 1.18
C LEU A 132 -8.43 7.37 -0.09
N LYS A 133 -7.56 7.27 -1.09
CA LYS A 133 -7.84 6.61 -2.35
C LYS A 133 -6.66 5.71 -2.70
N GLN A 134 -6.91 4.57 -3.33
CA GLN A 134 -5.81 3.75 -3.85
C GLN A 134 -5.18 4.42 -5.08
N ALA A 135 -3.89 4.22 -5.29
CA ALA A 135 -3.15 4.82 -6.38
C ALA A 135 -3.76 4.52 -7.76
N LEU A 136 -4.29 3.32 -7.96
CA LEU A 136 -4.96 2.93 -9.21
C LEU A 136 -6.23 3.74 -9.50
N ASP A 137 -6.88 4.27 -8.45
CA ASP A 137 -8.14 5.01 -8.56
C ASP A 137 -7.91 6.54 -8.68
N VAL A 138 -6.66 6.99 -8.53
CA VAL A 138 -6.28 8.41 -8.66
C VAL A 138 -6.22 8.80 -10.13
N LYS A 139 -6.81 9.95 -10.46
CA LYS A 139 -6.92 10.45 -11.83
C LYS A 139 -6.39 11.89 -11.93
N PRO A 140 -5.92 12.33 -13.11
CA PRO A 140 -5.68 13.74 -13.34
C PRO A 140 -6.90 14.59 -12.95
N GLY A 141 -6.65 15.69 -12.25
CA GLY A 141 -7.68 16.53 -11.64
C GLY A 141 -7.99 16.21 -10.17
N ASP A 142 -7.62 15.04 -9.66
CA ASP A 142 -7.67 14.78 -8.22
C ASP A 142 -6.66 15.67 -7.47
N THR A 143 -6.99 16.06 -6.25
CA THR A 143 -6.06 16.78 -5.36
C THR A 143 -5.35 15.80 -4.44
N VAL A 144 -4.02 15.90 -4.35
CA VAL A 144 -3.15 15.21 -3.38
C VAL A 144 -2.46 16.23 -2.48
N TRP A 145 -1.82 15.77 -1.41
CA TRP A 145 -1.18 16.65 -0.43
C TRP A 145 0.34 16.53 -0.48
N VAL A 146 1.02 17.64 -0.72
CA VAL A 146 2.47 17.73 -0.93
C VAL A 146 3.12 18.55 0.18
N VAL A 147 4.22 18.05 0.73
CA VAL A 147 5.09 18.73 1.68
C VAL A 147 6.24 19.37 0.93
N GLU A 148 6.15 20.68 0.77
CA GLU A 148 7.23 21.47 0.18
C GLU A 148 8.39 21.66 1.19
N PRO A 149 9.64 21.87 0.72
CA PRO A 149 10.76 22.14 1.61
C PRO A 149 10.46 23.29 2.58
N SER A 150 10.74 23.08 3.87
CA SER A 150 10.50 24.05 4.96
C SER A 150 9.02 24.39 5.23
N ALA A 151 8.06 23.68 4.62
CA ALA A 151 6.65 23.88 4.93
C ALA A 151 6.30 23.33 6.31
N LEU A 152 5.45 24.04 7.05
CA LEU A 152 4.91 23.58 8.35
C LEU A 152 3.70 22.65 8.19
N LYS A 153 3.10 22.61 7.00
CA LYS A 153 1.90 21.83 6.67
C LYS A 153 1.95 21.39 5.21
N PRO A 154 1.35 20.24 4.86
CA PRO A 154 1.13 19.85 3.47
C PRO A 154 0.22 20.85 2.75
N ARG A 155 0.43 21.02 1.44
CA ARG A 155 -0.36 21.86 0.54
C ARG A 155 -1.07 21.02 -0.52
N PRO A 156 -2.27 21.41 -0.95
CA PRO A 156 -2.98 20.71 -2.01
C PRO A 156 -2.29 20.95 -3.36
N HIS A 157 -2.04 19.88 -4.11
CA HIS A 157 -1.54 19.91 -5.48
C HIS A 157 -2.47 19.07 -6.36
N VAL A 158 -2.76 19.56 -7.57
CA VAL A 158 -3.54 18.80 -8.55
C VAL A 158 -2.65 17.76 -9.24
N VAL A 159 -3.17 16.53 -9.35
CA VAL A 159 -2.57 15.47 -10.16
C VAL A 159 -2.72 15.82 -11.63
N THR A 160 -1.61 15.80 -12.36
CA THR A 160 -1.55 16.11 -13.80
C THR A 160 -1.37 14.87 -14.67
N GLY A 161 -0.88 13.77 -14.08
CA GLY A 161 -0.61 12.54 -14.82
C GLY A 161 -0.54 11.31 -13.94
N ALA A 162 -0.82 10.16 -14.55
CA ALA A 162 -0.68 8.83 -13.96
C ALA A 162 -0.16 7.87 -15.03
N ALA A 163 0.87 7.09 -14.71
CA ALA A 163 1.43 6.10 -15.63
C ALA A 163 1.88 4.85 -14.86
N LEU A 164 1.80 3.67 -15.47
CA LEU A 164 2.39 2.46 -14.91
C LEU A 164 3.88 2.40 -15.22
N GLU A 165 4.67 1.93 -14.26
CA GLU A 165 6.10 1.69 -14.41
C GLU A 165 6.56 0.50 -13.56
N GLN A 166 7.74 -0.02 -13.86
CA GLN A 166 8.41 -1.05 -13.07
C GLN A 166 9.58 -0.43 -12.33
N ARG A 167 9.74 -0.77 -11.04
CA ARG A 167 10.89 -0.32 -10.24
C ARG A 167 11.37 -1.41 -9.30
N GLN A 168 12.63 -1.30 -8.91
CA GLN A 168 13.25 -2.20 -7.95
C GLN A 168 12.73 -1.93 -6.54
N GLY A 169 12.51 -3.01 -5.79
CA GLY A 169 12.17 -3.03 -4.38
C GLY A 169 10.68 -2.91 -4.08
N LEU A 170 10.26 -3.48 -2.96
CA LEU A 170 8.94 -3.29 -2.35
C LEU A 170 9.13 -2.97 -0.87
N HIS A 171 8.92 -1.70 -0.51
CA HIS A 171 9.13 -1.19 0.85
C HIS A 171 7.88 -0.53 1.37
N SER A 172 7.52 -0.78 2.63
CA SER A 172 6.34 -0.19 3.25
C SER A 172 6.70 0.26 4.66
N PRO A 173 7.03 1.55 4.88
CA PRO A 173 7.27 2.06 6.21
C PRO A 173 5.94 2.10 6.95
N LEU A 174 5.90 1.47 8.13
CA LEU A 174 4.75 1.47 9.02
C LEU A 174 5.09 2.31 10.25
N PRO A 175 4.61 3.56 10.33
CA PRO A 175 4.82 4.42 11.50
C PRO A 175 4.18 3.84 12.76
N MET A 176 4.84 4.01 13.91
CA MET A 176 4.41 3.41 15.17
C MET A 176 3.10 4.00 15.72
N HIS A 177 2.81 5.27 15.46
CA HIS A 177 1.70 5.99 16.10
C HIS A 177 0.51 6.26 15.17
N GLY A 178 0.39 5.52 14.06
CA GLY A 178 -0.76 5.65 13.16
C GLY A 178 -0.80 6.99 12.42
N THR A 179 0.37 7.46 11.99
CA THR A 179 0.54 8.66 11.17
C THR A 179 0.65 8.32 9.69
N PHE A 180 0.62 9.36 8.84
CA PHE A 180 0.61 9.26 7.38
C PHE A 180 2.02 9.50 6.83
N PRO A 181 2.70 8.48 6.28
CA PRO A 181 4.06 8.65 5.75
C PRO A 181 4.11 9.71 4.64
N VAL A 182 5.15 10.54 4.67
CA VAL A 182 5.47 11.46 3.57
C VAL A 182 6.57 10.84 2.72
N VAL A 183 6.25 10.50 1.47
CA VAL A 183 7.15 9.82 0.54
C VAL A 183 7.24 10.61 -0.75
N ASP A 184 8.44 10.86 -1.26
CA ASP A 184 8.70 11.75 -2.39
C ASP A 184 7.99 13.12 -2.25
N GLY A 185 7.87 13.59 -1.00
CA GLY A 185 7.17 14.82 -0.66
C GLY A 185 5.64 14.73 -0.68
N VAL A 186 5.03 13.57 -0.88
CA VAL A 186 3.56 13.39 -0.93
C VAL A 186 3.06 12.66 0.31
N VAL A 187 1.93 13.09 0.88
CA VAL A 187 1.27 12.44 2.02
C VAL A 187 0.55 11.17 1.56
N THR A 188 0.94 10.04 2.14
CA THR A 188 0.45 8.71 1.79
C THR A 188 -0.17 8.00 2.99
N SER A 189 -0.73 6.82 2.76
CA SER A 189 -1.26 5.97 3.82
C SER A 189 -0.96 4.51 3.50
N PHE A 190 -0.36 3.81 4.47
CA PHE A 190 -0.07 2.40 4.34
C PHE A 190 -1.34 1.53 4.35
N ASN A 191 -2.49 2.08 4.78
CA ASN A 191 -3.76 1.35 4.81
C ASN A 191 -4.98 2.28 4.78
N THR A 192 -6.18 1.71 4.94
CA THR A 192 -7.41 2.47 5.22
C THR A 192 -7.32 3.23 6.54
N LEU A 193 -8.08 4.32 6.66
CA LEU A 193 -8.05 5.20 7.84
C LEU A 193 -8.33 4.45 9.14
N ALA A 194 -9.30 3.53 9.14
CA ALA A 194 -9.65 2.74 10.31
C ALA A 194 -8.49 1.85 10.80
N LEU A 195 -7.72 1.27 9.86
CA LEU A 195 -6.57 0.43 10.20
C LEU A 195 -5.37 1.28 10.62
N VAL A 196 -5.16 2.45 10.03
CA VAL A 196 -4.13 3.40 10.49
C VAL A 196 -4.35 3.81 11.94
N VAL A 197 -5.59 4.18 12.29
CA VAL A 197 -5.96 4.55 13.67
C VAL A 197 -5.77 3.38 14.62
N LEU A 198 -6.18 2.17 14.22
CA LEU A 198 -6.04 0.97 15.03
C LEU A 198 -4.56 0.65 15.30
N ASP A 199 -3.72 0.69 14.27
CA ASP A 199 -2.29 0.40 14.39
C ASP A 199 -1.59 1.43 15.29
N GLY A 200 -2.00 2.70 15.22
CA GLY A 200 -1.52 3.74 16.14
C GLY A 200 -1.86 3.53 17.61
N VAL A 201 -2.84 2.67 17.93
CA VAL A 201 -3.15 2.25 19.29
C VAL A 201 -2.43 0.95 19.65
N LEU A 202 -2.42 -0.02 18.73
CA LEU A 202 -1.96 -1.37 19.04
C LEU A 202 -0.45 -1.53 18.93
N LEU A 203 0.23 -0.88 17.99
CA LEU A 203 1.69 -0.99 17.84
C LEU A 203 2.45 -0.46 19.07
N PRO A 204 2.12 0.73 19.64
CA PRO A 204 2.80 1.23 20.83
C PRO A 204 2.61 0.34 22.06
N LEU A 205 1.52 -0.45 22.12
CA LEU A 205 1.26 -1.41 23.20
C LEU A 205 1.95 -2.76 22.95
N ALA A 206 1.86 -3.29 21.73
CA ALA A 206 2.31 -4.64 21.41
C ALA A 206 3.83 -4.73 21.24
N LEU A 207 4.47 -3.72 20.63
CA LEU A 207 5.91 -3.77 20.31
C LEU A 207 6.81 -3.80 21.56
N PRO A 208 6.60 -2.97 22.59
CA PRO A 208 7.42 -3.05 23.79
C PRO A 208 7.30 -4.40 24.49
N ILE A 209 6.07 -4.95 24.56
CA ILE A 209 5.80 -6.24 25.18
C ILE A 209 6.48 -7.37 24.39
N CYS A 210 6.36 -7.37 23.05
CA CYS A 210 6.99 -8.41 22.26
C CYS A 210 8.52 -8.34 22.34
N LYS A 211 9.11 -7.15 22.42
CA LYS A 211 10.55 -6.97 22.58
C LYS A 211 11.01 -7.47 23.95
N ALA A 212 10.33 -7.08 25.02
CA ALA A 212 10.65 -7.49 26.38
C ALA A 212 10.55 -9.01 26.60
N THR A 213 9.68 -9.68 25.85
CA THR A 213 9.46 -11.13 25.92
C THR A 213 10.16 -11.91 24.80
N SER A 214 10.94 -11.24 23.96
CA SER A 214 11.58 -11.80 22.76
C SER A 214 10.62 -12.57 21.83
N SER A 215 9.36 -12.13 21.78
CA SER A 215 8.26 -12.81 21.07
C SER A 215 7.83 -12.12 19.77
N CYS A 216 8.55 -11.07 19.32
CA CYS A 216 8.16 -10.32 18.11
C CYS A 216 8.14 -11.17 16.83
N GLY A 217 9.00 -12.19 16.71
CA GLY A 217 8.97 -13.12 15.57
C GLY A 217 7.68 -13.95 15.53
N LEU A 218 7.25 -14.46 16.69
CA LEU A 218 5.95 -15.15 16.82
C LEU A 218 4.79 -14.22 16.48
N LEU A 219 4.82 -12.99 17.01
CA LEU A 219 3.78 -11.99 16.73
C LEU A 219 3.69 -11.70 15.22
N ARG A 220 4.82 -11.50 14.53
CA ARG A 220 4.87 -11.31 13.07
C ARG A 220 4.39 -12.54 12.30
N SER A 221 4.70 -13.73 12.78
CA SER A 221 4.22 -14.98 12.19
C SER A 221 2.69 -15.10 12.28
N ILE A 222 2.11 -14.73 13.42
CA ILE A 222 0.64 -14.71 13.59
C ILE A 222 0.00 -13.67 12.67
N VAL A 223 0.56 -12.46 12.57
CA VAL A 223 0.06 -11.42 11.66
C VAL A 223 0.11 -11.90 10.20
N ALA A 224 1.23 -12.46 9.76
CA ALA A 224 1.38 -13.01 8.41
C ALA A 224 0.38 -14.14 8.14
N TRP A 225 0.17 -15.03 9.11
CA TRP A 225 -0.80 -16.11 9.01
C TRP A 225 -2.24 -15.58 8.92
N GLY A 226 -2.62 -14.60 9.75
CA GLY A 226 -3.95 -13.98 9.72
C GLY A 226 -4.23 -13.28 8.38
N ALA A 227 -3.23 -12.55 7.85
CA ALA A 227 -3.33 -11.93 6.53
C ALA A 227 -3.56 -13.00 5.43
N CYS A 228 -2.82 -14.11 5.46
CA CYS A 228 -3.02 -15.23 4.54
C CYS A 228 -4.41 -15.87 4.68
N ALA A 229 -4.83 -16.21 5.90
CA ALA A 229 -6.11 -16.85 6.17
C ALA A 229 -7.30 -15.99 5.69
N SER A 230 -7.24 -14.67 5.93
CA SER A 230 -8.28 -13.75 5.47
C SER A 230 -8.44 -13.75 3.93
N ARG A 231 -7.32 -13.79 3.18
CA ARG A 231 -7.34 -13.84 1.71
C ARG A 231 -7.94 -15.14 1.18
N GLN A 232 -7.65 -16.26 1.84
CA GLN A 232 -8.25 -17.55 1.48
C GLN A 232 -9.77 -17.54 1.67
N VAL A 233 -10.25 -16.94 2.76
CA VAL A 233 -11.70 -16.76 3.02
C VAL A 233 -12.37 -15.88 1.95
N LEU A 234 -11.65 -14.89 1.42
CA LEU A 234 -12.12 -14.02 0.34
C LEU A 234 -12.06 -14.66 -1.06
N GLY A 235 -11.72 -15.95 -1.14
CA GLY A 235 -11.67 -16.70 -2.41
C GLY A 235 -10.43 -16.43 -3.25
N GLU A 236 -9.40 -15.79 -2.69
CA GLU A 236 -8.11 -15.67 -3.36
C GLU A 236 -7.37 -17.02 -3.32
N ARG A 237 -6.81 -17.46 -4.46
CA ARG A 237 -6.08 -18.75 -4.54
C ARG A 237 -4.94 -18.78 -3.52
N ALA A 238 -4.62 -19.97 -2.98
CA ALA A 238 -3.59 -20.19 -1.96
C ALA A 238 -2.19 -19.60 -2.29
N ALA A 239 -1.88 -19.40 -3.58
CA ALA A 239 -0.71 -18.64 -4.07
C ALA A 239 -0.71 -17.14 -3.67
N ALA A 240 -1.76 -16.65 -3.00
CA ALA A 240 -1.86 -15.28 -2.48
C ALA A 240 -1.22 -15.11 -1.09
N CYS A 241 -0.75 -16.20 -0.47
CA CYS A 241 -0.05 -16.17 0.81
C CYS A 241 1.45 -15.88 0.60
N LYS A 242 1.75 -14.65 0.17
CA LYS A 242 3.12 -14.18 -0.08
C LYS A 242 3.90 -14.06 1.25
N ARG A 243 5.21 -14.32 1.17
CA ARG A 243 6.16 -14.02 2.24
C ARG A 243 6.17 -12.51 2.56
N PHE A 244 6.25 -12.18 3.84
CA PHE A 244 6.53 -10.84 4.33
C PHE A 244 8.02 -10.78 4.69
N ILE A 245 8.75 -9.85 4.09
CA ILE A 245 10.13 -9.53 4.47
C ILE A 245 10.07 -8.23 5.23
N TYR A 246 10.46 -8.25 6.49
CA TYR A 246 10.42 -7.08 7.36
C TYR A 246 11.72 -6.28 7.27
N VAL A 247 11.69 -5.05 7.77
CA VAL A 247 12.80 -4.08 7.75
C VAL A 247 14.10 -4.58 8.41
N ASP A 248 14.01 -5.58 9.29
CA ASP A 248 15.13 -6.26 9.94
C ASP A 248 15.54 -7.57 9.24
N ASN A 249 15.05 -7.81 8.01
CA ASN A 249 15.19 -9.04 7.23
C ASN A 249 14.52 -10.28 7.83
N TYR A 250 13.71 -10.16 8.89
CA TYR A 250 12.89 -11.27 9.35
C TYR A 250 11.90 -11.66 8.24
N VAL A 251 11.68 -12.96 8.06
CA VAL A 251 10.73 -13.48 7.06
C VAL A 251 9.61 -14.22 7.76
N ALA A 252 8.36 -13.87 7.44
CA ALA A 252 7.16 -14.58 7.91
C ALA A 252 6.21 -14.93 6.75
N GLY A 253 5.43 -15.99 6.92
CA GLY A 253 4.49 -16.49 5.90
C GLY A 253 5.00 -17.73 5.16
N ARG A 254 4.24 -18.21 4.18
CA ARG A 254 4.57 -19.43 3.43
C ARG A 254 5.45 -19.09 2.22
N VAL A 255 6.45 -19.92 1.96
CA VAL A 255 7.21 -19.92 0.71
C VAL A 255 6.45 -20.83 -0.25
N ASP A 256 6.09 -20.34 -1.44
CA ASP A 256 5.59 -21.23 -2.48
C ASP A 256 6.73 -22.19 -2.86
N ALA A 257 6.50 -23.50 -2.64
CA ALA A 257 7.34 -24.53 -3.21
C ALA A 257 7.11 -24.56 -4.72
N GLY A 258 7.98 -23.88 -5.47
CA GLY A 258 7.88 -23.77 -6.92
C GLY A 258 9.19 -23.29 -7.55
N GLY A 259 10.21 -24.14 -7.55
CA GLY A 259 11.43 -23.91 -8.33
C GLY A 259 12.66 -24.66 -7.81
N ASN A 260 12.87 -25.87 -8.36
CA ASN A 260 14.05 -26.73 -8.28
C ASN A 260 14.32 -27.51 -6.98
N ASN A 261 14.35 -28.83 -7.15
CA ASN A 261 15.10 -29.76 -6.33
C ASN A 261 16.53 -29.25 -6.20
N ASP A 262 16.92 -28.86 -5.00
CA ASP A 262 18.25 -29.18 -4.50
C ASP A 262 18.10 -29.67 -3.06
N SER A 263 18.23 -30.99 -2.94
CA SER A 263 18.52 -31.65 -1.68
C SER A 263 19.80 -31.09 -1.11
N SER A 264 19.76 -30.46 0.06
CA SER A 264 20.88 -30.42 1.02
C SER A 264 20.45 -29.90 2.40
N ASN A 265 20.47 -30.82 3.35
CA ASN A 265 20.63 -30.69 4.81
C ASN A 265 19.79 -29.65 5.60
N GLY A 266 18.76 -30.17 6.28
CA GLY A 266 18.95 -30.67 7.64
C GLY A 266 19.16 -29.62 8.74
N GLY A 267 18.06 -29.18 9.34
CA GLY A 267 18.01 -28.48 10.62
C GLY A 267 16.68 -28.77 11.31
N GLU A 268 16.59 -29.94 11.93
CA GLU A 268 15.48 -30.36 12.79
C GLU A 268 15.25 -29.34 13.91
N THR A 269 14.00 -28.89 14.09
CA THR A 269 13.45 -28.66 15.43
C THR A 269 11.98 -29.07 15.47
N GLY A 270 11.77 -30.26 16.05
CA GLY A 270 10.70 -30.59 17.00
C GLY A 270 9.27 -30.15 16.68
N GLY A 271 8.48 -31.11 16.22
CA GLY A 271 7.05 -31.09 16.47
C GLY A 271 6.75 -31.13 17.97
N THR A 272 5.78 -30.34 18.40
CA THR A 272 4.97 -30.66 19.58
C THR A 272 3.51 -30.42 19.24
N ASP A 273 2.72 -31.42 19.61
CA ASP A 273 1.30 -31.56 19.36
C ASP A 273 0.49 -30.42 20.01
N MET A 274 -0.42 -29.82 19.25
CA MET A 274 -1.45 -28.95 19.81
C MET A 274 -2.56 -29.78 20.44
N VAL A 275 -2.41 -30.07 21.73
CA VAL A 275 -3.55 -30.40 22.60
C VAL A 275 -3.47 -29.52 23.85
N GLY A 276 -4.41 -28.56 23.95
CA GLY A 276 -4.80 -27.94 25.21
C GLY A 276 -4.07 -26.65 25.59
N ALA A 277 -4.66 -25.51 25.23
CA ALA A 277 -4.72 -24.31 26.09
C ALA A 277 -5.81 -23.37 25.56
N ALA A 278 -7.05 -23.69 25.89
CA ALA A 278 -8.07 -22.66 26.08
C ALA A 278 -7.65 -21.80 27.28
N VAL A 279 -7.98 -20.51 27.22
CA VAL A 279 -7.66 -19.41 28.18
C VAL A 279 -6.49 -18.55 27.71
N GLY A 280 -6.82 -17.57 26.86
CA GLY A 280 -5.89 -16.54 26.41
C GLY A 280 -6.37 -15.90 25.11
N LEU A 281 -7.52 -15.22 25.13
CA LEU A 281 -7.85 -14.26 24.05
C LEU A 281 -6.83 -13.11 24.12
N SER A 282 -5.67 -13.32 23.52
CA SER A 282 -4.59 -12.34 23.41
C SER A 282 -4.88 -11.40 22.24
N VAL A 283 -4.39 -10.17 22.35
CA VAL A 283 -4.50 -9.05 21.40
C VAL A 283 -4.24 -9.45 19.92
N ALA A 284 -3.52 -10.54 19.68
CA ALA A 284 -3.32 -11.15 18.36
C ALA A 284 -4.61 -11.68 17.69
N SER A 285 -5.57 -12.22 18.47
CA SER A 285 -6.88 -12.61 17.95
C SER A 285 -7.72 -11.39 17.57
N VAL A 286 -7.57 -10.27 18.28
CA VAL A 286 -8.24 -9.01 17.96
C VAL A 286 -7.68 -8.42 16.66
N MET A 287 -6.36 -8.43 16.47
CA MET A 287 -5.72 -8.02 15.21
C MET A 287 -6.14 -8.87 14.00
N SER A 288 -6.20 -10.20 14.16
CA SER A 288 -6.67 -11.10 13.09
C SER A 288 -8.18 -11.00 12.83
N LEU A 289 -9.03 -10.85 13.85
CA LEU A 289 -10.47 -10.65 13.67
C LEU A 289 -10.82 -9.27 13.08
N ILE A 290 -9.99 -8.25 13.30
CA ILE A 290 -10.25 -6.90 12.76
C ILE A 290 -9.88 -6.81 11.28
N TRP A 291 -8.80 -7.47 10.84
CA TRP A 291 -8.53 -7.64 9.40
C TRP A 291 -9.68 -8.41 8.71
N VAL A 292 -10.20 -9.47 9.36
CA VAL A 292 -11.37 -10.24 8.89
C VAL A 292 -12.66 -9.42 8.77
N ARG A 293 -12.93 -8.48 9.69
CA ARG A 293 -14.14 -7.63 9.66
C ARG A 293 -14.02 -6.39 8.75
N ALA A 294 -12.84 -5.80 8.62
CA ALA A 294 -12.61 -4.65 7.74
C ALA A 294 -12.78 -5.03 6.26
N SER A 295 -12.30 -6.22 5.85
CA SER A 295 -12.46 -6.70 4.46
C SER A 295 -13.90 -7.09 4.11
N ALA A 296 -14.69 -7.58 5.08
CA ALA A 296 -16.11 -7.92 4.85
C ALA A 296 -17.01 -6.68 4.67
N SER A 297 -16.65 -5.55 5.30
CA SER A 297 -17.46 -4.32 5.25
C SER A 297 -17.38 -3.60 3.89
N VAL A 298 -16.26 -3.74 3.17
CA VAL A 298 -16.09 -3.19 1.81
C VAL A 298 -16.91 -3.99 0.77
N ALA A 299 -17.15 -5.28 1.00
CA ALA A 299 -17.94 -6.13 0.10
C ALA A 299 -19.46 -5.90 0.21
N MET A 300 -19.96 -5.45 1.36
CA MET A 300 -21.38 -5.12 1.57
C MET A 300 -21.79 -3.77 0.98
N ALA A 301 -20.83 -2.86 0.72
CA ALA A 301 -21.08 -1.56 0.09
C ALA A 301 -21.10 -1.60 -1.45
N ARG A 302 -20.85 -2.77 -2.05
CA ARG A 302 -20.88 -3.01 -3.51
C ARG A 302 -22.06 -3.91 -3.95
N LYS A 303 -23.08 -4.07 -3.11
CA LYS A 303 -24.35 -4.69 -3.49
C LYS A 303 -25.47 -3.67 -3.49
#